data_AF-A0A968P2Q5-F1
#
_entry.id   AF-A0A968P2Q5-F1
#
_cell.length_a   1.000
_cell.length_b   1.000
_cell.length_c   1.000
_cell.angle_alpha   90.00
_cell.angle_beta   90.00
_cell.angle_gamma   90.00
#
_symmetry.space_group_name_H-M   'P 1'
#
loop_
_entity.id
_entity.type
_entity.pdbx_description
1 polymer ?
#
loop_
_entity_poly.entity_id
_entity_poly.type
_entity_poly.pdbx_seq_one_letter_code
_entity_poly.pdbx_strand_id
1 'polypeptide(L)'
;MEFIRETVVYVGRIREFDRRDWLVYVAWIGLMSGLFFSVSGFFLLGVSRGVQFPSYAWNIPIGTFIFVAAIALDTVGHRTIYKEALKEGEALIHHITIFAGITSVVGLCLAYENPGFMYFPVMVMIFLSIIYSLIDEGMHWRRYLTQKSDRVEMWSHFFILTGHLLMITSWWYWYTQGYPGVAETLARG
;
A
#
# COMPACT_ATOMS: atom_id res chain seq x y z
N MET A 1 0.68 -25.12 11.89
CA MET A 1 -0.51 -24.89 12.76
C MET A 1 -0.27 -23.79 13.79
N GLU A 2 0.92 -23.65 14.36
CA GLU A 2 1.23 -22.60 15.34
C GLU A 2 1.08 -21.17 14.78
N PHE A 3 1.64 -20.87 13.61
CA PHE A 3 1.52 -19.54 12.98
C PHE A 3 0.07 -19.12 12.71
N ILE A 4 -0.77 -20.03 12.19
CA ILE A 4 -2.20 -19.74 11.96
C ILE A 4 -2.89 -19.38 13.28
N ARG A 5 -2.57 -20.10 14.37
CA ARG A 5 -3.11 -19.79 15.70
C ARG A 5 -2.65 -18.41 16.17
N GLU A 6 -1.38 -18.08 15.98
CA GLU A 6 -0.83 -16.75 16.28
C GLU A 6 -1.55 -15.65 15.50
N THR A 7 -1.75 -15.83 14.19
CA THR A 7 -2.49 -14.88 13.35
C THR A 7 -3.93 -14.70 13.83
N VAL A 8 -4.63 -15.78 14.17
CA VAL A 8 -6.02 -15.70 14.68
C VAL A 8 -6.07 -14.95 16.01
N VAL A 9 -5.14 -15.21 16.91
CA VAL A 9 -5.03 -14.47 18.18
C VAL A 9 -4.71 -13.00 17.93
N TYR A 10 -3.76 -12.71 17.05
CA TYR A 10 -3.33 -11.37 16.67
C TYR A 10 -4.50 -10.55 16.12
N VAL A 11 -5.25 -11.09 15.14
CA VAL A 11 -6.44 -10.45 14.58
C VAL A 11 -7.55 -10.32 15.63
N GLY A 12 -7.70 -11.32 16.52
CA GLY A 12 -8.67 -11.30 17.61
C GLY A 12 -8.52 -10.10 18.56
N ARG A 13 -7.32 -9.53 18.66
CA ARG A 13 -7.05 -8.31 19.44
C ARG A 13 -7.76 -7.07 18.92
N ILE A 14 -8.34 -7.10 17.71
CA ILE A 14 -9.22 -6.02 17.23
C ILE A 14 -10.38 -5.71 18.20
N ARG A 15 -10.75 -6.68 19.04
CA ARG A 15 -11.75 -6.50 20.12
C ARG A 15 -11.28 -5.58 21.25
N GLU A 16 -9.97 -5.34 21.36
CA GLU A 16 -9.35 -4.43 22.33
C GLU A 16 -9.38 -2.97 21.87
N PHE A 17 -9.83 -2.69 20.64
CA PHE A 17 -9.87 -1.33 20.09
C PHE A 17 -10.81 -0.43 20.89
N ASP A 18 -10.30 0.74 21.26
CA ASP A 18 -11.14 1.85 21.69
C ASP A 18 -11.76 2.61 20.50
N ARG A 19 -12.55 3.65 20.78
CA ARG A 19 -13.21 4.47 19.74
C ARG A 19 -12.19 5.16 18.82
N ARG A 20 -11.04 5.59 19.35
CA ARG A 20 -9.99 6.26 18.58
C ARG A 20 -9.25 5.26 17.70
N ASP A 21 -8.99 4.06 18.22
CA ASP A 21 -8.41 2.94 17.47
C ASP A 21 -9.31 2.60 16.27
N TRP A 22 -10.62 2.47 16.48
CA TRP A 22 -11.59 2.25 15.40
C TRP A 22 -11.61 3.38 14.37
N LEU A 23 -11.60 4.63 14.81
CA LEU A 23 -11.62 5.77 13.90
C LEU A 23 -10.36 5.79 13.00
N VAL A 24 -9.18 5.57 13.58
CA VAL A 24 -7.93 5.49 12.82
C VAL A 24 -7.94 4.30 11.87
N TYR A 25 -8.37 3.13 12.34
CA TYR A 25 -8.45 1.91 11.54
C TYR A 25 -9.37 2.08 10.33
N VAL A 26 -10.60 2.55 10.55
CA VAL A 26 -11.58 2.74 9.47
C VAL A 26 -11.12 3.82 8.49
N ALA A 27 -10.55 4.92 8.98
CA ALA A 27 -10.04 5.97 8.09
C ALA A 27 -8.90 5.47 7.21
N TRP A 28 -7.92 4.76 7.78
CA TRP A 28 -6.76 4.29 7.03
C TRP A 28 -7.03 3.07 6.16
N ILE A 29 -7.62 2.02 6.72
CA ILE A 29 -7.96 0.84 5.94
C ILE A 29 -9.05 1.17 4.93
N GLY A 30 -9.97 2.08 5.24
CA GLY A 30 -10.95 2.61 4.29
C GLY A 30 -10.29 3.35 3.13
N LEU A 31 -9.33 4.24 3.39
CA LEU A 31 -8.58 4.93 2.33
C LEU A 31 -7.84 3.94 1.41
N MET A 32 -7.14 2.97 2.00
CA MET A 32 -6.39 1.96 1.25
C MET A 32 -7.32 1.03 0.45
N SER A 33 -8.44 0.61 1.05
CA SER A 33 -9.48 -0.15 0.34
C SER A 33 -10.09 0.66 -0.80
N GLY A 34 -10.29 1.97 -0.61
CA GLY A 34 -10.73 2.89 -1.65
C GLY A 34 -9.77 2.92 -2.84
N LEU A 35 -8.46 2.95 -2.60
CA LEU A 35 -7.46 2.80 -3.65
C LEU A 35 -7.60 1.45 -4.38
N PHE A 36 -7.68 0.35 -3.64
CA PHE A 36 -7.84 -1.00 -4.23
C PHE A 36 -9.08 -1.09 -5.12
N PHE A 37 -10.24 -0.66 -4.64
CA PHE A 37 -11.49 -0.71 -5.41
C PHE A 37 -11.47 0.25 -6.60
N SER A 38 -10.84 1.43 -6.47
CA SER A 38 -10.74 2.38 -7.58
C SER A 38 -9.86 1.85 -8.70
N VAL A 39 -8.67 1.31 -8.38
CA VAL A 39 -7.76 0.70 -9.35
C VAL A 39 -8.41 -0.53 -9.96
N SER A 40 -8.93 -1.46 -9.16
CA SER A 40 -9.56 -2.68 -9.67
C SER A 40 -10.79 -2.35 -10.52
N GLY A 41 -11.61 -1.39 -10.09
CA GLY A 41 -12.77 -0.90 -10.82
C GLY A 41 -12.40 -0.30 -12.17
N PHE A 42 -11.31 0.47 -12.25
CA PHE A 42 -10.79 1.00 -13.51
C PHE A 42 -10.41 -0.12 -14.49
N PHE A 43 -9.63 -1.10 -14.03
CA PHE A 43 -9.23 -2.24 -14.88
C PHE A 43 -10.42 -3.09 -15.32
N LEU A 44 -11.35 -3.39 -14.41
CA LEU A 44 -12.56 -4.15 -14.73
C LEU A 44 -13.47 -3.39 -15.70
N LEU A 45 -13.58 -2.06 -15.56
CA LEU A 45 -14.30 -1.22 -16.52
C LEU A 45 -13.64 -1.29 -17.90
N GLY A 46 -12.31 -1.19 -17.99
CA GLY A 46 -11.59 -1.34 -19.25
C GLY A 46 -11.84 -2.70 -19.91
N VAL A 47 -11.75 -3.79 -19.15
CA VAL A 47 -12.08 -5.14 -19.64
C VAL A 47 -13.52 -5.22 -20.14
N SER A 48 -14.48 -4.64 -19.42
CA SER A 48 -15.89 -4.60 -19.85
C SER A 48 -16.11 -3.82 -21.16
N ARG A 49 -15.18 -2.93 -21.50
CA ARG A 49 -15.13 -2.14 -22.75
C ARG A 49 -14.25 -2.77 -23.83
N GLY A 50 -13.75 -4.00 -23.61
CA GLY A 50 -12.91 -4.72 -24.56
C GLY A 50 -11.43 -4.31 -24.55
N VAL A 51 -10.98 -3.51 -23.59
CA VAL A 51 -9.58 -3.11 -23.45
C VAL A 51 -8.73 -4.32 -23.04
N GLN A 52 -7.66 -4.56 -23.78
CA GLN A 52 -6.65 -5.55 -23.43
C GLN A 52 -5.46 -4.87 -22.77
N PHE A 53 -5.49 -4.77 -21.44
CA PHE A 53 -4.35 -4.26 -20.70
C PHE A 53 -3.14 -5.18 -20.84
N PRO A 54 -1.91 -4.63 -20.94
CA PRO A 54 -0.70 -5.43 -20.83
C PRO A 54 -0.68 -6.25 -19.54
N SER A 55 -0.19 -7.49 -19.61
CA SER A 55 -0.22 -8.43 -18.48
C SER A 55 0.43 -7.88 -17.21
N TYR A 56 1.54 -7.13 -17.34
CA TYR A 56 2.23 -6.54 -16.20
C TYR A 56 1.39 -5.46 -15.48
N ALA A 57 0.44 -4.81 -16.16
CA ALA A 57 -0.38 -3.76 -15.55
C ALA A 57 -1.33 -4.32 -14.48
N TRP A 58 -1.67 -5.61 -14.56
CA TRP A 58 -2.45 -6.31 -13.53
C TRP A 58 -1.73 -6.47 -12.19
N ASN A 59 -0.39 -6.31 -12.17
CA ASN A 59 0.34 -6.25 -10.90
C ASN A 59 -0.03 -5.01 -10.08
N ILE A 60 -0.66 -3.98 -10.67
CA ILE A 60 -1.13 -2.81 -9.94
C ILE A 60 -2.25 -3.22 -8.96
N PRO A 61 -3.45 -3.69 -9.40
CA PRO A 61 -4.49 -4.13 -8.47
C PRO A 61 -4.06 -5.30 -7.59
N ILE A 62 -3.22 -6.23 -8.08
CA ILE A 62 -2.70 -7.35 -7.26
C ILE A 62 -1.79 -6.84 -6.14
N GLY A 63 -0.82 -5.99 -6.47
CA GLY A 63 0.08 -5.38 -5.50
C GLY A 63 -0.68 -4.53 -4.49
N THR A 64 -1.66 -3.76 -4.95
CA THR A 64 -2.56 -3.01 -4.06
C THR A 64 -3.31 -3.94 -3.12
N PHE A 65 -3.92 -5.04 -3.59
CA PHE A 65 -4.61 -5.99 -2.73
C PHE A 65 -3.70 -6.57 -1.63
N ILE A 66 -2.50 -7.02 -2.01
CA ILE A 66 -1.50 -7.55 -1.07
C ILE A 66 -1.16 -6.50 -0.01
N PHE A 67 -0.90 -5.26 -0.46
CA PHE A 67 -0.60 -4.13 0.42
C PHE A 67 -1.75 -3.83 1.40
N VAL A 68 -2.99 -3.70 0.90
CA VAL A 68 -4.16 -3.39 1.74
C VAL A 68 -4.45 -4.49 2.75
N ALA A 69 -4.37 -5.76 2.34
CA ALA A 69 -4.58 -6.87 3.24
C ALA A 69 -3.52 -6.91 4.36
N ALA A 70 -2.25 -6.68 4.00
CA ALA A 70 -1.15 -6.71 4.95
C ALA A 70 -1.19 -5.51 5.92
N ILE A 71 -1.44 -4.29 5.44
CA ILE A 71 -1.56 -3.10 6.31
C ILE A 71 -2.79 -3.20 7.23
N ALA A 72 -3.88 -3.85 6.79
CA ALA A 72 -5.05 -4.10 7.63
C ALA A 72 -4.75 -5.04 8.80
N LEU A 73 -3.87 -6.02 8.61
CA LEU A 73 -3.37 -6.87 9.69
C LEU A 73 -2.42 -6.09 10.59
N ASP A 74 -1.38 -5.48 10.01
CA ASP A 74 -0.37 -4.71 10.74
C ASP A 74 -0.99 -3.66 11.67
N THR A 75 -1.98 -2.90 11.15
CA THR A 75 -2.66 -1.86 11.93
C THR A 75 -3.30 -2.42 13.20
N VAL A 76 -3.74 -3.69 13.23
CA VAL A 76 -4.25 -4.30 14.47
C VAL A 76 -3.17 -4.33 15.56
N GLY A 77 -1.94 -4.73 15.24
CA GLY A 77 -0.83 -4.75 16.20
C GLY A 77 -0.42 -3.35 16.63
N HIS A 78 -0.31 -2.41 15.68
CA HIS A 78 -0.04 -1.01 15.96
C HIS A 78 -1.05 -0.35 16.89
N ARG A 79 -2.32 -0.78 16.85
CA ARG A 79 -3.38 -0.30 17.73
C ARG A 79 -3.59 -1.16 18.98
N THR A 80 -2.75 -2.17 19.24
CA THR A 80 -2.91 -3.03 20.43
C THR A 80 -1.57 -3.29 21.12
N ILE A 81 -0.66 -4.00 20.46
CA ILE A 81 0.60 -4.51 21.02
C ILE A 81 1.72 -3.44 20.97
N TYR A 82 1.81 -2.67 19.89
CA TYR A 82 3.00 -1.86 19.57
C TYR A 82 2.83 -0.35 19.77
N LYS A 83 1.81 0.08 20.55
CA LYS A 83 1.47 1.51 20.74
C LYS A 83 2.66 2.36 21.23
N GLU A 84 3.51 1.80 22.10
CA GLU A 84 4.65 2.54 22.64
C GLU A 84 5.86 2.56 21.69
N ALA A 85 6.10 1.49 20.92
CA ALA A 85 7.17 1.44 19.93
C ALA A 85 6.97 2.51 18.83
N LEU A 86 5.73 2.72 18.42
CA LEU A 86 5.36 3.77 17.45
C LEU A 86 5.76 5.19 17.89
N LYS A 87 5.84 5.45 19.20
CA LYS A 87 6.22 6.77 19.74
C LYS A 87 7.72 7.05 19.66
N GLU A 88 8.55 6.04 19.39
CA GLU A 88 10.02 6.17 19.35
C GLU A 88 10.57 6.67 17.98
N GLY A 89 9.70 7.19 17.11
CA GLY A 89 10.09 7.84 15.84
C GLY A 89 9.58 7.12 14.58
N GLU A 90 9.16 5.87 14.70
CA GLU A 90 8.51 5.09 13.62
C GLU A 90 7.30 5.81 13.04
N ALA A 91 6.50 6.46 13.89
CA ALA A 91 5.36 7.25 13.43
C ALA A 91 5.74 8.34 12.40
N LEU A 92 6.90 8.98 12.52
CA LEU A 92 7.33 9.98 11.54
C LEU A 92 7.66 9.32 10.19
N ILE A 93 8.39 8.21 10.23
CA ILE A 93 8.75 7.43 9.02
C ILE A 93 7.49 6.93 8.31
N HIS A 94 6.50 6.43 9.06
CA HIS A 94 5.19 6.05 8.51
C HIS A 94 4.52 7.22 7.79
N HIS A 95 4.42 8.40 8.44
CA HIS A 95 3.77 9.56 7.82
C HIS A 95 4.48 10.02 6.54
N ILE A 96 5.81 10.02 6.52
CA ILE A 96 6.59 10.37 5.32
C ILE A 96 6.35 9.34 4.21
N THR A 97 6.38 8.04 4.53
CA THR A 97 6.12 6.96 3.58
C THR A 97 4.72 7.07 2.98
N ILE A 98 3.70 7.32 3.83
CA ILE A 98 2.31 7.50 3.42
C ILE A 98 2.17 8.72 2.52
N PHE A 99 2.74 9.86 2.91
CA PHE A 99 2.70 11.08 2.10
C PHE A 99 3.35 10.85 0.74
N ALA A 100 4.52 10.20 0.72
CA ALA A 100 5.24 9.88 -0.50
C ALA A 100 4.44 8.93 -1.42
N GLY A 101 3.87 7.88 -0.86
CA GLY A 101 3.05 6.90 -1.58
C GLY A 101 1.74 7.47 -2.12
N ILE A 102 1.00 8.27 -1.33
CA ILE A 102 -0.24 8.90 -1.81
C ILE A 102 0.07 9.89 -2.93
N THR A 103 1.08 10.74 -2.73
CA THR A 103 1.43 11.77 -3.71
C THR A 103 1.94 11.14 -5.01
N SER A 104 2.69 10.03 -4.94
CA SER A 104 3.14 9.33 -6.14
C SER A 104 1.97 8.72 -6.93
N VAL A 105 1.00 8.09 -6.26
CA VAL A 105 -0.21 7.56 -6.92
C VAL A 105 -1.06 8.67 -7.55
N VAL A 106 -1.33 9.74 -6.81
CA VAL A 106 -2.06 10.91 -7.36
C VAL A 106 -1.29 11.51 -8.53
N GLY A 107 0.03 11.66 -8.40
CA GLY A 107 0.88 12.17 -9.44
C GLY A 107 0.90 11.29 -10.68
N LEU A 108 0.90 9.96 -10.53
CA LEU A 108 0.78 9.01 -11.64
C LEU A 108 -0.54 9.19 -12.39
N CYS A 109 -1.65 9.41 -11.69
CA CYS A 109 -2.93 9.74 -12.34
C CYS A 109 -2.85 11.07 -13.10
N LEU A 110 -2.27 12.12 -12.51
CA LEU A 110 -2.10 13.42 -13.16
C LEU A 110 -1.12 13.38 -14.36
N ALA A 111 -0.18 12.43 -14.36
CA ALA A 111 0.77 12.22 -15.43
C ALA A 111 0.12 11.71 -16.73
N TYR A 112 -1.13 11.24 -16.68
CA TYR A 112 -1.88 10.90 -17.90
C TYR A 112 -2.12 12.14 -18.78
N GLU A 113 -2.57 13.24 -18.18
CA GLU A 113 -2.81 14.52 -18.88
C GLU A 113 -1.54 15.36 -19.04
N ASN A 114 -0.60 15.24 -18.09
CA ASN A 114 0.60 16.09 -18.02
C ASN A 114 1.91 15.28 -17.93
N PRO A 115 2.19 14.36 -18.88
CA PRO A 115 3.28 13.40 -18.74
C PRO A 115 4.66 14.08 -18.60
N GLY A 116 4.98 15.05 -19.46
CA GLY A 116 6.28 15.74 -19.41
C GLY A 116 6.56 16.45 -18.08
N PHE A 117 5.56 17.16 -17.55
CA PHE A 117 5.70 17.89 -16.29
C PHE A 117 5.75 16.94 -15.08
N MET A 118 4.89 15.91 -15.06
CA MET A 118 4.74 15.02 -13.91
C MET A 118 5.85 13.97 -13.80
N TYR A 119 6.64 13.74 -14.85
CA TYR A 119 7.69 12.70 -14.87
C TYR A 119 8.61 12.76 -13.64
N PHE A 120 9.33 13.88 -13.45
CA PHE A 120 10.30 14.01 -12.35
C PHE A 120 9.64 14.09 -10.96
N PRO A 121 8.59 14.90 -10.75
CA PRO A 121 7.88 14.92 -9.47
C PRO A 121 7.40 13.53 -9.04
N VAL A 122 6.77 12.78 -9.94
CA VAL A 122 6.30 11.40 -9.64
C VAL A 122 7.47 10.49 -9.33
N MET A 123 8.51 10.49 -10.16
CA MET A 123 9.69 9.64 -9.96
C MET A 123 10.35 9.88 -8.60
N VAL A 124 10.49 11.13 -8.18
CA VAL A 124 11.05 11.48 -6.86
C VAL A 124 10.16 10.94 -5.74
N MET A 125 8.83 11.12 -5.83
CA MET A 125 7.91 10.62 -4.81
C MET A 125 7.87 9.10 -4.73
N ILE A 126 7.97 8.40 -5.86
CA ILE A 126 8.14 6.93 -5.90
C ILE A 126 9.46 6.52 -5.24
N PHE A 127 10.55 7.19 -5.59
CA PHE A 127 11.86 6.85 -5.03
C PHE A 127 11.90 7.06 -3.51
N LEU A 128 11.35 8.18 -3.03
CA LEU A 128 11.21 8.44 -1.60
C LEU A 128 10.29 7.43 -0.92
N SER A 129 9.15 7.06 -1.51
CA SER A 129 8.26 6.07 -0.90
C SER A 129 8.96 4.72 -0.74
N ILE A 130 9.76 4.30 -1.72
CA ILE A 130 10.56 3.06 -1.65
C ILE A 130 11.63 3.16 -0.56
N ILE A 131 12.42 4.23 -0.54
CA ILE A 131 13.48 4.41 0.48
C ILE A 131 12.88 4.36 1.88
N TYR A 132 11.83 5.14 2.13
CA TYR A 132 11.25 5.19 3.46
C TYR A 132 10.55 3.87 3.83
N SER A 133 10.00 3.12 2.86
CA SER A 133 9.52 1.75 3.11
C SER A 133 10.63 0.79 3.51
N LEU A 134 11.85 0.93 2.95
CA LEU A 134 13.00 0.11 3.32
C LEU A 134 13.55 0.48 4.70
N ILE A 135 13.57 1.77 5.03
CA ILE A 135 13.94 2.25 6.37
C ILE A 135 12.95 1.67 7.39
N ASP A 136 11.66 1.79 7.09
CA ASP A 136 10.57 1.24 7.90
C ASP A 136 10.77 -0.27 8.14
N GLU A 137 10.87 -1.05 7.07
CA GLU A 137 11.17 -2.48 7.12
C GLU A 137 12.37 -2.79 8.03
N GLY A 138 13.47 -2.03 7.91
CA GLY A 138 14.64 -2.16 8.77
C GLY A 138 14.37 -1.92 10.26
N MET A 139 13.49 -0.97 10.61
CA MET A 139 13.07 -0.71 11.98
C MET A 139 12.27 -1.91 12.54
N HIS A 140 11.37 -2.49 11.74
CA HIS A 140 10.61 -3.68 12.13
C HIS A 140 11.51 -4.91 12.31
N TRP A 141 12.48 -5.15 11.41
CA TRP A 141 13.46 -6.22 11.59
C TRP A 141 14.29 -6.03 12.85
N ARG A 142 14.72 -4.81 13.15
CA ARG A 142 15.44 -4.50 14.40
C ARG A 142 14.58 -4.80 15.63
N ARG A 143 13.29 -4.44 15.60
CA ARG A 143 12.35 -4.75 16.68
C ARG A 143 12.17 -6.26 16.87
N TYR A 144 12.05 -7.00 15.78
CA TYR A 144 11.92 -8.45 15.82
C TYR A 144 13.17 -9.15 16.39
N LEU A 145 14.36 -8.75 15.93
CA LEU A 145 15.63 -9.28 16.42
C LEU A 145 15.91 -8.94 17.89
N THR A 146 15.28 -7.90 18.42
CA THR A 146 15.34 -7.52 19.84
C THR A 146 14.17 -8.07 20.67
N GLN A 147 13.42 -9.05 20.12
CA GLN A 147 12.27 -9.72 20.75
C GLN A 147 11.15 -8.78 21.21
N LYS A 148 10.98 -7.67 20.50
CA LYS A 148 9.94 -6.67 20.76
C LYS A 148 8.78 -6.73 19.76
N SER A 149 8.80 -7.68 18.82
CA SER A 149 7.70 -7.96 17.90
C SER A 149 7.57 -9.44 17.58
N ASP A 150 6.46 -9.79 16.92
CA ASP A 150 6.12 -11.17 16.59
C ASP A 150 6.22 -11.46 15.08
N ARG A 151 6.05 -12.75 14.75
CA ARG A 151 6.13 -13.24 13.36
C ARG A 151 5.04 -12.66 12.47
N VAL A 152 3.87 -12.35 13.02
CA VAL A 152 2.72 -11.86 12.26
C VAL A 152 3.00 -10.44 11.77
N GLU A 153 3.59 -9.60 12.62
CA GLU A 153 4.06 -8.27 12.21
C GLU A 153 5.08 -8.37 11.07
N MET A 154 6.11 -9.21 11.21
CA MET A 154 7.17 -9.32 10.19
C MET A 154 6.65 -9.81 8.84
N TRP A 155 5.74 -10.78 8.84
CA TRP A 155 5.09 -11.21 7.60
C TRP A 155 4.20 -10.12 7.01
N SER A 156 3.52 -9.33 7.85
CA SER A 156 2.72 -8.20 7.38
C SER A 156 3.62 -7.16 6.69
N HIS A 157 4.74 -6.79 7.29
CA HIS A 157 5.72 -5.87 6.72
C HIS A 157 6.33 -6.36 5.40
N PHE A 158 6.72 -7.63 5.35
CA PHE A 158 7.17 -8.25 4.10
C PHE A 158 6.14 -8.11 2.97
N PHE A 159 4.86 -8.37 3.25
CA PHE A 159 3.79 -8.25 2.26
C PHE A 159 3.44 -6.80 1.95
N ILE A 160 3.53 -5.88 2.91
CA ILE A 160 3.40 -4.42 2.70
C ILE A 160 4.46 -3.98 1.68
N LEU A 161 5.74 -4.28 1.92
CA LEU A 161 6.83 -3.90 1.02
C LEU A 161 6.66 -4.55 -0.36
N THR A 162 6.33 -5.84 -0.41
CA THR A 162 6.12 -6.57 -1.66
C THR A 162 4.95 -5.98 -2.47
N GLY A 163 3.81 -5.75 -1.83
CA GLY A 163 2.63 -5.17 -2.47
C GLY A 163 2.88 -3.76 -2.99
N HIS A 164 3.55 -2.93 -2.18
CA HIS A 164 3.95 -1.58 -2.57
C HIS A 164 4.87 -1.59 -3.80
N LEU A 165 5.93 -2.41 -3.79
CA LEU A 165 6.87 -2.50 -4.91
C LEU A 165 6.19 -3.00 -6.18
N LEU A 166 5.40 -4.08 -6.09
CA LEU A 166 4.65 -4.60 -7.24
C LEU A 166 3.73 -3.54 -7.84
N MET A 167 2.97 -2.85 -6.99
CA MET A 167 2.05 -1.81 -7.41
C MET A 167 2.78 -0.64 -8.07
N ILE A 168 3.75 -0.04 -7.38
CA ILE A 168 4.31 1.25 -7.82
C ILE A 168 5.25 1.09 -9.01
N THR A 169 6.02 0.00 -9.08
CA THR A 169 6.93 -0.24 -10.21
C THR A 169 6.15 -0.60 -11.48
N SER A 170 5.07 -1.38 -11.36
CA SER A 170 4.21 -1.71 -12.50
C SER A 170 3.45 -0.50 -12.99
N TRP A 171 2.98 0.38 -12.08
CA TRP A 171 2.32 1.62 -12.44
C TRP A 171 3.27 2.61 -13.11
N TRP A 172 4.47 2.80 -12.56
CA TRP A 172 5.52 3.60 -13.21
C TRP A 172 5.87 3.07 -14.60
N TYR A 173 5.99 1.75 -14.75
CA TYR A 173 6.27 1.16 -16.05
C TYR A 173 5.10 1.39 -17.02
N TRP A 174 3.86 1.18 -16.59
CA TRP A 174 2.67 1.47 -17.39
C TRP A 174 2.59 2.93 -17.84
N TYR A 175 2.95 3.87 -16.96
CA TYR A 175 3.12 5.28 -17.29
C TYR A 175 4.16 5.52 -18.38
N THR A 176 5.37 4.98 -18.23
CA THR A 176 6.46 5.17 -19.21
C THR A 176 6.16 4.52 -20.57
N GLN A 177 5.23 3.56 -20.62
CA GLN A 177 4.71 3.01 -21.88
C GLN A 177 3.59 3.86 -22.50
N GLY A 178 3.27 5.02 -21.93
CA GLY A 178 2.23 5.91 -22.43
C GLY A 178 0.81 5.49 -22.03
N TYR A 179 0.66 4.74 -20.93
CA TYR A 179 -0.63 4.30 -20.39
C TYR A 179 -1.55 3.60 -21.41
N PRO A 180 -1.08 2.54 -22.10
CA PRO A 180 -1.90 1.78 -23.04
C PRO A 180 -3.19 1.28 -22.36
N GLY A 181 -4.33 1.51 -23.01
CA GLY A 181 -5.66 1.12 -22.53
C GLY A 181 -6.39 2.18 -21.71
N VAL A 182 -5.74 3.27 -21.27
CA VAL A 182 -6.41 4.28 -20.43
C VAL A 182 -7.43 5.09 -21.22
N ALA A 183 -7.08 5.57 -22.40
CA ALA A 183 -7.98 6.37 -23.24
C ALA A 183 -9.24 5.59 -23.63
N GLU A 184 -9.06 4.33 -24.02
CA GLU A 184 -10.15 3.40 -24.38
C GLU A 184 -11.03 3.08 -23.17
N THR A 185 -10.41 2.93 -21.99
CA THR A 185 -11.16 2.72 -20.74
C THR A 185 -11.99 3.93 -20.35
N LEU A 186 -11.55 5.16 -20.67
CA LEU A 186 -12.25 6.41 -20.34
C LEU A 186 -13.24 6.86 -21.43
N ALA A 187 -13.12 6.36 -22.65
CA ALA A 187 -14.00 6.72 -23.76
C ALA A 187 -15.48 6.48 -23.39
N ARG A 188 -16.35 7.44 -23.68
CA ARG A 188 -17.79 7.22 -23.52
C ARG A 188 -18.21 6.19 -24.57
N GLY A 189 -18.81 5.08 -24.12
CA GLY A 189 -19.45 4.10 -25.00
C GLY A 189 -20.70 4.68 -25.65
#